data_AF-A0A957CWJ7-F1
#
_entry.id   AF-A0A957CWJ7-F1
#
_cell.length_a   1.000
_cell.length_b   1.000
_cell.length_c   1.000
_cell.angle_alpha   90.00
_cell.angle_beta   90.00
_cell.angle_gamma   90.00
#
_symmetry.space_group_name_H-M   'P 1'
#
loop_
_entity.id
_entity.type
_entity.pdbx_description
1 polymer ?
#
loop_
_entity_poly.entity_id
_entity_poly.type
_entity_poly.pdbx_seq_one_letter_code
_entity_poly.pdbx_strand_id
1 'polypeptide(L)'
;HEADLSIAYQIAGILRRWRDAQPEKRLPELVADLEGVATGRRSLPIRALTDFGYEPQPGRITLTTQHSAKGLEWDAVFLVGIDGFWIPGSLDAPFLGVHDFLGGDPTAEASAQLRYLMEGDAGIYDGRSATESAHIDIISERLRLLYVGITRAKRYLHLSRSRATRQYSKDRDTEPATVMGVLYKYLKNSNR
;
A
#
# COMPACT_ATOMS: atom_id res chain seq x y z
N HIS A 1 27.62 -2.62 -16.65
CA HIS A 1 27.13 -2.42 -15.27
C HIS A 1 25.88 -3.26 -15.09
N GLU A 2 25.83 -4.07 -14.03
CA GLU A 2 24.73 -5.02 -13.74
C GLU A 2 23.36 -4.32 -13.62
N ALA A 3 23.36 -3.07 -13.15
CA ALA A 3 22.18 -2.20 -13.11
C ALA A 3 21.58 -1.91 -14.49
N ASP A 4 22.41 -1.63 -15.51
CA ASP A 4 21.93 -1.31 -16.87
C ASP A 4 21.25 -2.51 -17.53
N LEU A 5 21.75 -3.71 -17.25
CA LEU A 5 21.18 -4.95 -17.76
C LEU A 5 19.81 -5.22 -17.13
N SER A 6 19.67 -5.00 -15.82
CA SER A 6 18.37 -5.10 -15.12
C SER A 6 17.34 -4.12 -15.68
N ILE A 7 17.75 -2.86 -15.93
CA ILE A 7 16.91 -1.83 -16.57
C ILE A 7 16.50 -2.26 -17.99
N ALA A 8 17.41 -2.84 -18.77
CA ALA A 8 17.10 -3.31 -20.11
C ALA A 8 16.06 -4.45 -20.10
N TYR A 9 16.18 -5.43 -19.19
CA TYR A 9 15.20 -6.51 -19.04
C TYR A 9 13.81 -5.99 -18.61
N GLN A 10 13.78 -4.98 -17.76
CA GLN A 10 12.56 -4.32 -17.30
C GLN A 10 11.82 -3.61 -18.42
N ILE A 11 12.55 -2.79 -19.20
CA ILE A 11 12.01 -2.12 -20.39
C ILE A 11 11.49 -3.18 -21.36
N ALA A 12 12.26 -4.24 -21.63
CA ALA A 12 11.82 -5.33 -22.50
C ALA A 12 10.55 -6.02 -22.00
N GLY A 13 10.41 -6.24 -20.69
CA GLY A 13 9.22 -6.82 -20.07
C GLY A 13 7.99 -5.93 -20.18
N ILE A 14 8.15 -4.61 -20.04
CA ILE A 14 7.09 -3.61 -20.25
C ILE A 14 6.66 -3.60 -21.71
N LEU A 15 7.62 -3.53 -22.64
CA LEU A 15 7.36 -3.52 -24.07
C LEU A 15 6.65 -4.79 -24.54
N ARG A 16 7.02 -5.96 -23.98
CA ARG A 16 6.32 -7.22 -24.27
C ARG A 16 4.85 -7.15 -23.85
N ARG A 17 4.55 -6.69 -22.63
CA ARG A 17 3.15 -6.55 -22.16
C ARG A 17 2.33 -5.58 -23.01
N TRP A 18 2.93 -4.46 -23.43
CA TRP A 18 2.25 -3.52 -24.33
C TRP A 18 1.93 -4.15 -25.68
N ARG A 19 2.87 -4.92 -26.23
CA ARG A 19 2.64 -5.67 -27.48
C ARG A 19 1.60 -6.77 -27.31
N ASP A 20 1.56 -7.46 -26.18
CA ASP A 20 0.56 -8.50 -25.93
C ASP A 20 -0.85 -7.90 -25.81
N ALA A 21 -0.96 -6.69 -25.25
CA ALA A 21 -2.22 -5.94 -25.18
C ALA A 21 -2.62 -5.27 -26.50
N GLN A 22 -1.63 -4.98 -27.37
CA GLN A 22 -1.80 -4.32 -28.67
C GLN A 22 -0.93 -5.02 -29.73
N PRO A 23 -1.35 -6.18 -30.25
CA PRO A 23 -0.56 -7.01 -31.16
C PRO A 23 -0.21 -6.32 -32.48
N GLU A 24 -0.99 -5.31 -32.86
CA GLU A 24 -0.76 -4.46 -34.03
C GLU A 24 0.50 -3.60 -33.89
N LYS A 25 0.93 -3.31 -32.65
CA LYS A 25 2.03 -2.40 -32.41
C LYS A 25 3.38 -2.98 -32.78
N ARG A 26 4.16 -2.21 -33.54
CA ARG A 26 5.55 -2.50 -33.92
C ARG A 26 6.53 -1.76 -33.00
N LEU A 27 7.81 -2.12 -33.09
CA LEU A 27 8.87 -1.51 -32.29
C LEU A 27 8.88 0.04 -32.31
N PRO A 28 8.65 0.73 -33.44
CA PRO A 28 8.63 2.21 -33.45
C PRO A 28 7.52 2.81 -32.57
N GLU A 29 6.34 2.20 -32.53
CA GLU A 29 5.20 2.68 -31.73
C GLU A 29 5.41 2.39 -30.24
N LEU A 30 6.05 1.26 -29.93
CA LEU A 30 6.47 0.92 -28.57
C LEU A 30 7.56 1.87 -28.05
N VAL A 31 8.47 2.31 -28.92
CA VAL A 31 9.48 3.34 -28.58
C VAL A 31 8.81 4.70 -28.35
N ALA A 32 7.86 5.10 -29.20
CA ALA A 32 7.09 6.33 -29.00
C ALA A 32 6.29 6.31 -27.67
N ASP A 33 5.76 5.15 -27.28
CA ASP A 33 5.11 4.97 -25.98
C ASP A 33 6.11 5.14 -24.80
N LEU A 34 7.36 4.67 -24.95
CA LEU A 34 8.43 4.88 -23.97
C LEU A 34 8.86 6.36 -23.89
N GLU A 35 8.93 7.06 -25.02
CA GLU A 35 9.16 8.52 -25.03
C GLU A 35 8.04 9.26 -24.28
N GLY A 36 6.80 8.81 -24.42
CA GLY A 36 5.67 9.29 -23.63
C GLY A 36 5.87 9.12 -22.12
N VAL A 37 6.52 8.03 -21.70
CA VAL A 37 6.90 7.81 -20.29
C VAL A 37 8.03 8.74 -19.86
N ALA A 38 9.11 8.82 -20.64
CA ALA A 38 10.29 9.64 -20.34
C ALA A 38 9.95 11.15 -20.23
N THR A 39 8.95 11.59 -21.00
CA THR A 39 8.44 12.97 -20.99
C THR A 39 7.36 13.21 -19.94
N GLY A 40 7.01 12.21 -19.13
CA GLY A 40 6.01 12.30 -18.06
C GLY A 40 4.55 12.32 -18.54
N ARG A 41 4.28 12.10 -19.83
CA ARG A 41 2.94 12.02 -20.41
C ARG A 41 2.23 10.71 -20.10
N ARG A 42 2.98 9.68 -19.70
CA ARG A 42 2.47 8.34 -19.37
C ARG A 42 3.13 7.82 -18.11
N SER A 43 2.34 7.42 -17.12
CA SER A 43 2.86 6.78 -15.91
C SER A 43 3.02 5.28 -16.14
N LEU A 44 4.16 4.72 -15.74
CA LEU A 44 4.36 3.28 -15.69
C LEU A 44 3.80 2.74 -14.37
N PRO A 45 3.23 1.51 -14.37
CA PRO A 45 3.00 0.81 -13.12
C PRO A 45 4.36 0.42 -12.53
N ILE A 46 4.87 1.26 -11.64
CA ILE A 46 6.15 1.07 -10.96
C ILE A 46 6.04 -0.17 -10.07
N ARG A 47 6.79 -1.25 -10.40
CA ARG A 47 7.02 -2.38 -9.49
C ARG A 47 7.83 -1.92 -8.28
N ALA A 48 7.72 -2.65 -7.17
CA ALA A 48 8.38 -2.32 -5.92
C ALA A 48 9.89 -2.09 -6.08
N LEU A 49 10.46 -1.11 -5.39
CA LEU A 49 11.90 -0.77 -5.43
C LEU A 49 12.80 -2.00 -5.24
N THR A 50 12.37 -2.95 -4.41
CA THR A 50 13.07 -4.21 -4.13
C THR A 50 13.20 -5.14 -5.33
N ASP A 51 12.25 -5.10 -6.28
CA ASP A 51 12.27 -5.96 -7.47
C ASP A 51 13.44 -5.65 -8.42
N PHE A 52 14.21 -4.60 -8.12
CA PHE A 52 15.32 -4.09 -8.93
C PHE A 52 16.67 -4.12 -8.20
N GLY A 53 16.76 -4.72 -7.01
CA GLY A 53 17.99 -4.66 -6.21
C GLY A 53 18.33 -3.24 -5.77
N TYR A 54 17.32 -2.39 -5.57
CA TYR A 54 17.53 -1.03 -5.08
C TYR A 54 18.15 -1.05 -3.68
N GLU A 55 19.30 -0.39 -3.53
CA GLU A 55 19.89 -0.11 -2.23
C GLU A 55 19.81 1.40 -1.90
N PRO A 56 19.37 1.77 -0.69
CA PRO A 56 19.38 3.14 -0.21
C PRO A 56 20.79 3.76 -0.28
N GLN A 57 20.92 4.87 -0.99
CA GLN A 57 22.19 5.60 -1.09
C GLN A 57 22.20 6.84 -0.17
N PRO A 58 23.31 7.12 0.53
CA PRO A 58 23.45 8.34 1.32
C PRO A 58 23.21 9.62 0.51
N GLY A 59 22.63 10.64 1.14
CA GLY A 59 22.41 11.96 0.52
C GLY A 59 21.23 12.03 -0.46
N ARG A 60 20.44 10.96 -0.61
CA ARG A 60 19.24 10.96 -1.46
C ARG A 60 17.98 10.70 -0.64
N ILE A 61 16.88 11.32 -1.08
CA ILE A 61 15.54 11.04 -0.54
C ILE A 61 14.88 9.98 -1.41
N THR A 62 14.39 8.92 -0.76
CA THR A 62 13.63 7.86 -1.43
C THR A 62 12.15 8.02 -1.08
N LEU A 63 11.31 8.24 -2.09
CA LEU A 63 9.87 8.15 -1.94
C LEU A 63 9.42 6.74 -2.35
N THR A 64 8.71 6.04 -1.46
CA THR A 64 8.25 4.67 -1.70
C THR A 64 7.00 4.34 -0.90
N THR A 65 6.38 3.21 -1.21
CA THR A 65 5.26 2.65 -0.43
C THR A 65 5.79 1.74 0.67
N GLN A 66 4.99 1.51 1.73
CA GLN A 66 5.38 0.63 2.84
C GLN A 66 5.71 -0.80 2.39
N HIS A 67 4.97 -1.33 1.41
CA HIS A 67 5.22 -2.65 0.84
C HIS A 67 6.61 -2.72 0.17
N SER A 68 6.94 -1.73 -0.66
CA SER A 68 8.19 -1.65 -1.41
C SER A 68 9.40 -1.32 -0.53
N ALA A 69 9.18 -0.91 0.72
CA ALA A 69 10.24 -0.63 1.68
C ALA A 69 10.70 -1.89 2.45
N LYS A 70 10.01 -3.03 2.28
CA LYS A 70 10.33 -4.26 3.00
C LYS A 70 11.77 -4.71 2.69
N GLY A 71 12.57 -4.94 3.74
CA GLY A 71 13.97 -5.34 3.61
C GLY A 71 14.95 -4.18 3.37
N LEU A 72 14.47 -2.96 3.19
CA LEU A 72 15.30 -1.76 3.08
C LEU A 72 15.32 -1.02 4.42
N GLU A 73 16.36 -0.20 4.67
CA GLU A 73 16.48 0.56 5.91
C GLU A 73 17.15 1.91 5.66
N TRP A 74 16.78 2.92 6.45
CA TRP A 74 17.29 4.29 6.35
C TRP A 74 17.60 4.87 7.73
N ASP A 75 18.51 5.85 7.79
CA ASP A 75 18.79 6.58 9.03
C ASP A 75 17.55 7.35 9.53
N ALA A 76 16.77 7.92 8.61
CA ALA A 76 15.54 8.63 8.91
C ALA A 76 14.39 8.15 8.02
N VAL A 77 13.23 7.88 8.62
CA VAL A 77 12.00 7.48 7.91
C VAL A 77 10.86 8.43 8.27
N PHE A 78 10.16 8.90 7.24
CA PHE A 78 8.95 9.71 7.38
C PHE A 78 7.75 8.89 6.90
N LEU A 79 6.91 8.44 7.84
CA LEU A 79 5.62 7.85 7.52
C LEU A 79 4.56 8.94 7.56
N VAL A 80 3.96 9.20 6.40
CA VAL A 80 3.00 10.30 6.21
C VAL A 80 1.60 9.76 6.01
N GLY A 81 0.60 10.53 6.47
CA GLY A 81 -0.81 10.19 6.27
C GLY A 81 -1.30 9.01 7.13
N ILE A 82 -0.74 8.82 8.33
CA ILE A 82 -1.19 7.78 9.26
C ILE A 82 -2.43 8.31 10.02
N ASP A 83 -3.59 8.18 9.39
CA ASP A 83 -4.89 8.61 9.91
C ASP A 83 -5.89 7.46 10.03
N GLY A 84 -7.06 7.73 10.60
CA GLY A 84 -8.10 6.73 10.85
C GLY A 84 -8.77 6.21 9.59
N PHE A 85 -8.57 6.86 8.43
CA PHE A 85 -9.01 6.33 7.15
C PHE A 85 -8.01 5.31 6.60
N TRP A 86 -6.71 5.56 6.80
CA TRP A 86 -5.67 4.56 6.49
C TRP A 86 -5.73 3.37 7.45
N ILE A 87 -5.79 3.58 8.77
CA ILE A 87 -5.89 2.51 9.78
C ILE A 87 -7.18 2.70 10.58
N PRO A 88 -8.28 2.02 10.18
CA PRO A 88 -9.55 2.09 10.88
C PRO A 88 -9.43 1.72 12.34
N GLY A 89 -10.12 2.47 13.20
CA GLY A 89 -10.09 2.28 14.65
C GLY A 89 -11.13 1.28 15.17
N SER A 90 -12.13 0.92 14.36
CA SER A 90 -13.22 -0.01 14.70
C SER A 90 -13.73 -0.73 13.45
N LEU A 91 -14.56 -1.76 13.64
CA LEU A 91 -15.16 -2.53 12.54
C LEU A 91 -16.27 -1.77 11.80
N ASP A 92 -16.88 -0.78 12.47
CA ASP A 92 -17.93 0.09 11.90
C ASP A 92 -17.36 1.35 11.25
N ALA A 93 -16.04 1.54 11.28
CA ALA A 93 -15.39 2.66 10.64
C ALA A 93 -15.43 2.52 9.11
N PRO A 94 -15.27 3.61 8.33
CA PRO A 94 -15.23 3.51 6.88
C PRO A 94 -14.02 2.72 6.39
N PHE A 95 -14.24 1.68 5.58
CA PHE A 95 -13.19 0.94 4.90
C PHE A 95 -13.06 1.39 3.44
N LEU A 96 -11.84 1.68 3.02
CA LEU A 96 -11.55 2.07 1.63
C LEU A 96 -11.99 0.95 0.66
N GLY A 97 -12.90 1.28 -0.27
CA GLY A 97 -13.38 0.35 -1.28
C GLY A 97 -14.58 -0.51 -0.85
N VAL A 98 -15.02 -0.40 0.41
CA VAL A 98 -16.22 -1.06 0.91
C VAL A 98 -17.40 -0.08 0.85
N HIS A 99 -18.55 -0.56 0.39
CA HIS A 99 -19.76 0.22 0.25
C HIS A 99 -20.88 -0.42 1.09
N ASP A 100 -21.29 0.23 2.17
CA ASP A 100 -22.25 -0.31 3.13
C ASP A 100 -23.69 -0.47 2.59
N PHE A 101 -23.97 -0.01 1.36
CA PHE A 101 -25.33 0.01 0.81
C PHE A 101 -25.98 -1.38 0.73
N LEU A 102 -25.16 -2.44 0.70
CA LEU A 102 -25.61 -3.83 0.60
C LEU A 102 -25.72 -4.55 1.96
N GLY A 103 -25.50 -3.85 3.08
CA GLY A 103 -25.55 -4.45 4.42
C GLY A 103 -24.33 -5.31 4.77
N GLY A 104 -23.22 -5.15 4.03
CA GLY A 104 -21.96 -5.86 4.20
C GLY A 104 -21.06 -5.69 2.98
N ASP A 105 -19.82 -6.20 3.03
CA ASP A 105 -18.93 -6.29 1.88
C ASP A 105 -19.28 -7.54 1.04
N PRO A 106 -19.85 -7.39 -0.18
CA PRO A 106 -20.20 -8.51 -1.02
C PRO A 106 -19.00 -9.36 -1.43
N THR A 107 -17.82 -8.75 -1.52
CA THR A 107 -16.57 -9.44 -1.87
C THR A 107 -16.16 -10.37 -0.73
N ALA A 108 -16.27 -9.89 0.51
CA ALA A 108 -16.00 -10.69 1.69
C ALA A 108 -16.98 -11.87 1.80
N GLU A 109 -18.27 -11.61 1.57
CA GLU A 109 -19.32 -12.64 1.60
C GLU A 109 -19.09 -13.72 0.53
N ALA A 110 -18.84 -13.32 -0.72
CA ALA A 110 -18.54 -14.26 -1.79
C ALA A 110 -17.27 -15.09 -1.52
N SER A 111 -16.24 -14.45 -0.96
CA SER A 111 -14.98 -15.12 -0.61
C SER A 111 -15.16 -16.13 0.52
N ALA A 112 -15.99 -15.80 1.52
CA ALA A 112 -16.30 -16.69 2.65
C ALA A 112 -17.10 -17.92 2.19
N GLN A 113 -18.12 -17.71 1.34
CA GLN A 113 -18.89 -18.81 0.76
C GLN A 113 -18.01 -19.74 -0.09
N LEU A 114 -17.12 -19.17 -0.91
CA LEU A 114 -16.21 -19.96 -1.72
C LEU A 114 -15.23 -20.79 -0.87
N ARG A 115 -14.61 -20.17 0.15
CA ARG A 115 -13.73 -20.88 1.08
C ARG A 115 -14.46 -22.01 1.80
N TYR A 116 -15.69 -21.77 2.26
CA TYR A 116 -16.50 -22.80 2.89
C TYR A 116 -16.77 -23.99 1.94
N LEU A 117 -17.09 -23.73 0.67
CA LEU A 117 -17.31 -24.78 -0.32
C LEU A 117 -16.04 -25.58 -0.64
N MET A 118 -14.87 -24.94 -0.62
CA MET A 118 -13.60 -25.56 -0.98
C MET A 118 -12.94 -26.30 0.20
N GLU A 119 -13.00 -25.72 1.40
CA GLU A 119 -12.18 -26.11 2.56
C GLU A 119 -13.04 -26.52 3.76
N GLY A 120 -14.37 -26.31 3.71
CA GLY A 120 -15.28 -26.55 4.85
C GLY A 120 -15.19 -25.48 5.94
N ASP A 121 -14.38 -24.44 5.74
CA ASP A 121 -14.21 -23.30 6.64
C ASP A 121 -14.41 -22.00 5.85
N ALA A 122 -15.25 -21.11 6.36
CA ALA A 122 -15.50 -19.81 5.75
C ALA A 122 -14.37 -18.80 6.01
N GLY A 123 -13.43 -19.12 6.91
CA GLY A 123 -12.35 -18.22 7.33
C GLY A 123 -12.88 -17.01 8.10
N ILE A 124 -13.93 -17.22 8.90
CA ILE A 124 -14.62 -16.21 9.68
C ILE A 124 -14.16 -16.32 11.14
N TYR A 125 -13.89 -15.19 11.79
CA TYR A 125 -13.56 -15.18 13.22
C TYR A 125 -14.77 -15.55 14.08
N ASP A 126 -14.53 -16.17 15.24
CA ASP A 126 -15.61 -16.61 16.12
C ASP A 126 -16.55 -15.46 16.52
N GLY A 127 -17.85 -15.69 16.36
CA GLY A 127 -18.91 -14.70 16.60
C GLY A 127 -18.95 -13.51 15.63
N ARG A 128 -18.31 -13.59 14.46
CA ARG A 128 -18.26 -12.50 13.46
C ARG A 128 -18.98 -12.85 12.17
N SER A 129 -19.35 -11.82 11.42
CA SER A 129 -19.74 -11.93 10.01
C SER A 129 -18.52 -12.02 9.09
N ALA A 130 -18.73 -12.40 7.83
CA ALA A 130 -17.70 -12.38 6.80
C ALA A 130 -17.13 -10.97 6.59
N THR A 131 -17.99 -9.94 6.64
CA THR A 131 -17.60 -8.53 6.51
C THR A 131 -16.72 -8.09 7.68
N GLU A 132 -17.15 -8.34 8.91
CA GLU A 132 -16.34 -8.02 10.09
C GLU A 132 -14.99 -8.75 10.08
N SER A 133 -14.96 -9.99 9.62
CA SER A 133 -13.73 -10.78 9.51
C SER A 133 -12.78 -10.16 8.49
N ALA A 134 -13.27 -9.77 7.32
CA ALA A 134 -12.48 -9.04 6.34
C ALA A 134 -11.98 -7.68 6.86
N HIS A 135 -12.81 -6.96 7.63
CA HIS A 135 -12.41 -5.71 8.29
C HIS A 135 -11.28 -5.94 9.31
N ILE A 136 -11.35 -7.01 10.11
CA ILE A 136 -10.28 -7.42 11.03
C ILE A 136 -8.97 -7.68 10.27
N ASP A 137 -9.04 -8.43 9.17
CA ASP A 137 -7.87 -8.76 8.35
C ASP A 137 -7.23 -7.50 7.76
N ILE A 138 -8.05 -6.57 7.26
CA ILE A 138 -7.58 -5.29 6.72
C ILE A 138 -6.88 -4.46 7.81
N ILE A 139 -7.49 -4.33 9.00
CA ILE A 139 -6.86 -3.60 10.11
C ILE A 139 -5.53 -4.26 10.50
N SER A 140 -5.53 -5.59 10.61
CA SER A 140 -4.35 -6.38 10.97
C SER A 140 -3.21 -6.18 9.98
N GLU A 141 -3.50 -6.23 8.68
CA GLU A 141 -2.52 -5.99 7.63
C GLU A 141 -1.96 -4.55 7.66
N ARG A 142 -2.82 -3.56 7.87
CA ARG A 142 -2.39 -2.15 7.98
C ARG A 142 -1.51 -1.90 9.21
N LEU A 143 -1.82 -2.53 10.34
CA LEU A 143 -0.97 -2.51 11.53
C LEU A 143 0.38 -3.20 11.26
N ARG A 144 0.38 -4.34 10.56
CA ARG A 144 1.61 -5.03 10.13
C ARG A 144 2.47 -4.13 9.24
N LEU A 145 1.87 -3.42 8.29
CA LEU A 145 2.58 -2.48 7.42
C LEU A 145 3.12 -1.26 8.16
N LEU A 146 2.36 -0.73 9.13
CA LEU A 146 2.86 0.32 10.02
C LEU A 146 4.09 -0.17 10.78
N TYR A 147 4.03 -1.37 11.37
CA TYR A 147 5.19 -1.98 12.03
C TYR A 147 6.39 -2.14 11.08
N VAL A 148 6.17 -2.66 9.87
CA VAL A 148 7.22 -2.76 8.85
C VAL A 148 7.84 -1.37 8.59
N GLY A 149 7.03 -0.34 8.38
CA GLY A 149 7.48 1.03 8.16
C GLY A 149 8.30 1.59 9.32
N ILE A 150 7.83 1.39 10.56
CA ILE A 150 8.52 1.82 11.80
C ILE A 150 9.91 1.17 11.87
N THR A 151 9.99 -0.15 11.63
CA THR A 151 11.26 -0.89 11.71
C THR A 151 12.23 -0.61 10.56
N ARG A 152 11.88 0.21 9.56
CA ARG A 152 12.85 0.63 8.53
C ARG A 152 13.75 1.77 9.02
N ALA A 153 13.38 2.43 10.12
CA ALA A 153 14.12 3.55 10.69
C ALA A 153 15.25 3.07 11.61
N LYS A 154 16.49 3.48 11.34
CA LYS A 154 17.65 3.18 12.20
C LYS A 154 17.82 4.20 13.33
N ARG A 155 17.53 5.48 13.07
CA ARG A 155 17.81 6.58 14.04
C ARG A 155 16.61 7.48 14.28
N TYR A 156 15.94 7.92 13.23
CA TYR A 156 14.85 8.89 13.32
C TYR A 156 13.60 8.36 12.65
N LEU A 157 12.49 8.40 13.38
CA LEU A 157 11.17 8.09 12.87
C LEU A 157 10.28 9.31 13.04
N HIS A 158 9.70 9.78 11.93
CA HIS A 158 8.66 10.79 11.93
C HIS A 158 7.36 10.17 11.46
N LEU A 159 6.31 10.38 12.24
CA LEU A 159 4.94 9.99 11.91
C LEU A 159 4.10 11.25 11.75
N SER A 160 3.37 11.38 10.66
CA SER A 160 2.43 12.48 10.45
C SER A 160 1.04 11.97 10.04
N ARG A 161 0.03 12.80 10.31
CA ARG A 161 -1.36 12.58 9.90
C ARG A 161 -1.91 13.84 9.25
N SER A 162 -2.94 13.67 8.43
CA SER A 162 -3.74 14.78 7.90
C SER A 162 -4.99 14.97 8.75
N ARG A 163 -5.38 16.22 9.02
CA ARG A 163 -6.64 16.53 9.74
C ARG A 163 -7.86 16.30 8.86
N ALA A 164 -7.76 16.63 7.58
CA ALA A 164 -8.78 16.38 6.58
C ALA A 164 -8.11 15.80 5.34
N THR A 165 -8.80 14.85 4.70
CA THR A 165 -8.34 14.20 3.47
C THR A 165 -9.37 14.47 2.37
N ARG A 166 -8.90 14.93 1.21
CA ARG A 166 -9.76 15.25 0.07
C ARG A 166 -10.03 13.99 -0.74
N GLN A 167 -11.30 13.60 -0.87
CA GLN A 167 -11.74 12.50 -1.74
C GLN A 167 -12.82 12.99 -2.70
N TYR A 168 -12.65 12.70 -4.00
CA TYR A 168 -13.66 13.00 -5.04
C TYR A 168 -14.27 14.42 -4.91
N SER A 169 -13.42 15.41 -4.65
CA SER A 169 -13.77 16.83 -4.47
C SER A 169 -14.44 17.26 -3.15
N LYS A 170 -14.61 16.37 -2.17
CA LYS A 170 -15.05 16.73 -0.82
C LYS A 170 -13.93 16.53 0.21
N ASP A 171 -13.76 17.49 1.10
CA ASP A 171 -12.90 17.34 2.26
C ASP A 171 -13.64 16.53 3.32
N ARG A 172 -13.02 15.45 3.77
CA ARG A 172 -13.53 14.63 4.86
C ARG A 172 -12.61 14.79 6.06
N ASP A 173 -13.15 15.33 7.14
CA ASP A 173 -12.44 15.32 8.42
C ASP A 173 -12.09 13.88 8.77
N THR A 174 -10.83 13.68 9.15
CA THR A 174 -10.29 12.35 9.42
C THR A 174 -9.79 12.33 10.86
N GLU A 175 -10.34 11.39 11.62
CA GLU A 175 -9.87 11.12 12.98
C GLU A 175 -8.42 10.62 12.95
N PRO A 176 -7.62 10.86 14.00
CA PRO A 176 -6.32 10.22 14.14
C PRO A 176 -6.47 8.68 14.14
N ALA A 177 -5.50 7.97 13.56
CA ALA A 177 -5.46 6.52 13.71
C ALA A 177 -5.33 6.16 15.21
N THR A 178 -6.13 5.21 15.71
CA THR A 178 -6.12 4.81 17.13
C THR A 178 -4.72 4.46 17.62
N VAL A 179 -3.92 3.81 16.76
CA VAL A 179 -2.52 3.44 17.05
C VAL A 179 -1.62 4.64 17.33
N MET A 180 -1.88 5.82 16.75
CA MET A 180 -1.12 7.04 17.04
C MET A 180 -1.31 7.46 18.50
N GLY A 181 -2.52 7.32 19.05
CA GLY A 181 -2.80 7.57 20.46
C GLY A 181 -2.10 6.57 21.39
N VAL A 182 -2.03 5.30 20.99
CA VAL A 182 -1.30 4.25 21.73
C VAL A 182 0.21 4.55 21.76
N LEU A 183 0.80 4.84 20.59
CA LEU A 183 2.21 5.19 20.47
C LEU A 183 2.56 6.46 21.26
N TYR A 184 1.70 7.49 21.22
CA TYR A 184 1.89 8.70 21.99
C TYR A 184 1.93 8.44 23.49
N LYS A 185 0.99 7.64 24.01
CA LYS A 185 0.98 7.24 25.43
C LYS A 185 2.25 6.46 25.81
N TYR A 186 2.66 5.52 24.97
CA TYR A 186 3.89 4.75 25.17
C TYR A 186 5.12 5.68 25.26
N LEU A 187 5.31 6.55 24.26
CA LEU A 187 6.45 7.47 24.23
C LEU A 187 6.48 8.45 25.42
N LYS A 188 5.31 8.93 25.85
CA LYS A 188 5.20 9.81 27.02
C LYS A 188 5.56 9.09 28.33
N ASN A 189 5.23 7.81 28.42
CA ASN A 189 5.55 7.00 29.61
C ASN A 189 7.01 6.53 29.61
N SER A 190 7.61 6.26 28.45
CA SER A 190 9.02 5.85 28.35
C SER A 190 10.02 7.00 28.51
N ASN A 191 9.57 8.25 28.38
CA ASN A 191 10.37 9.46 28.65
C ASN A 191 10.24 9.97 30.10
N ARG A 192 9.66 9.17 31.01
CA ARG A 192 9.69 9.36 32.46
C ARG A 192 10.62 8.34 33.08
#